data_AF-A0AA43P830-F1
#
_entry.id   AF-A0AA43P830-F1
#
_cell.length_a   1.000
_cell.length_b   1.000
_cell.length_c   1.000
_cell.angle_alpha   90.00
_cell.angle_beta   90.00
_cell.angle_gamma   90.00
#
_symmetry.space_group_name_H-M   'P 1'
#
loop_
_entity.id
_entity.type
_entity.pdbx_description
1 polymer ?
#
loop_
_entity_poly.entity_id
_entity_poly.type
_entity_poly.pdbx_seq_one_letter_code
_entity_poly.pdbx_strand_id
1 'polypeptide(L)'
;MLPEDVYYVSTDEGTPATRSNAWDIGFGLQAADGLTPSDYAIEQSKEQISGKASYAEVEHRLREYHSADSEEAEHFEADIVSTRISSLLQTESFVLAPPMLRQIHRHLFDGVFKNDWVGQWRQVNLTKKEPVLQGDSVSYAPFHLIGEMLDYDFGQEKGRQAKYPQIGRHEIASSAFGFISGVWQIHPFREGNTRTTAVFAILYLRQLGFIIGNEPFASNAQYFRDALVLDNTFDPDFKDPAPLRRFMEKALFNSPIELENLRDSYFAVQSTQSDPLPEPDPSVDNETSAGIATHELN
;
A
#
# COMPACT_ATOMS: atom_id res chain seq x y z
N MET A 1 35.37 -37.00 -6.83
CA MET A 1 33.92 -36.76 -6.67
C MET A 1 33.78 -35.39 -6.02
N LEU A 2 33.09 -34.46 -6.66
CA LEU A 2 32.58 -33.29 -5.95
C LEU A 2 31.53 -33.78 -4.94
N PRO A 3 31.35 -33.11 -3.79
CA PRO A 3 30.27 -33.47 -2.85
C PRO A 3 28.94 -33.46 -3.58
N GLU A 4 28.05 -34.41 -3.29
CA GLU A 4 26.68 -34.38 -3.80
C GLU A 4 26.02 -33.07 -3.38
N ASP A 5 25.35 -32.40 -4.32
CA ASP A 5 24.61 -31.17 -4.04
C ASP A 5 23.46 -31.48 -3.07
N VAL A 6 23.59 -31.09 -1.81
CA VAL A 6 22.56 -31.26 -0.78
C VAL A 6 21.61 -30.07 -0.85
N TYR A 7 20.38 -30.32 -1.30
CA TYR A 7 19.29 -29.35 -1.28
C TYR A 7 18.52 -29.46 0.04
N TYR A 8 18.33 -28.34 0.74
CA TYR A 8 17.48 -28.25 1.93
C TYR A 8 16.10 -27.74 1.54
N VAL A 9 15.04 -28.43 1.99
CA VAL A 9 13.66 -27.95 1.85
C VAL A 9 13.38 -27.01 3.02
N SER A 10 13.22 -25.71 2.73
CA SER A 10 12.69 -24.76 3.71
C SER A 10 11.23 -25.07 3.98
N THR A 11 10.82 -25.06 5.24
CA THR A 11 9.40 -25.21 5.61
C THR A 11 8.62 -23.90 5.53
N ASP A 12 9.30 -22.78 5.23
CA ASP A 12 8.73 -21.41 5.15
C ASP A 12 7.80 -21.05 6.35
N GLU A 13 8.02 -21.66 7.52
CA GLU A 13 7.27 -21.40 8.75
C GLU A 13 7.99 -20.39 9.66
N GLY A 14 9.31 -20.21 9.47
CA GLY A 14 10.13 -19.28 10.24
C GLY A 14 10.32 -19.64 11.71
N THR A 15 10.89 -18.71 12.46
CA THR A 15 11.12 -18.80 13.92
C THR A 15 10.02 -18.07 14.68
N PRO A 16 9.82 -18.30 16.00
CA PRO A 16 8.88 -17.50 16.79
C PRO A 16 9.08 -15.99 16.64
N ALA A 17 10.32 -15.51 16.57
CA ALA A 17 10.62 -14.09 16.39
C ALA A 17 10.21 -13.58 15.00
N THR A 18 10.55 -14.29 13.91
CA THR A 18 10.19 -13.87 12.55
C THR A 18 8.69 -13.98 12.29
N ARG A 19 8.02 -14.95 12.92
CA ARG A 19 6.55 -15.08 12.89
C ARG A 19 5.86 -13.93 13.60
N SER A 20 6.29 -13.59 14.82
CA SER A 20 5.73 -12.45 15.57
C SER A 20 5.83 -11.17 14.74
N ASN A 21 7.02 -10.88 14.22
CA ASN A 21 7.25 -9.70 13.38
C ASN A 21 6.35 -9.68 12.14
N ALA A 22 6.16 -10.83 11.50
CA ALA A 22 5.35 -10.92 10.29
C ALA A 22 3.85 -10.80 10.57
N TRP A 23 3.37 -11.26 11.73
CA TRP A 23 2.00 -11.01 12.18
C TRP A 23 1.77 -9.54 12.53
N ASP A 24 2.70 -8.88 13.21
CA ASP A 24 2.60 -7.45 13.49
C ASP A 24 2.48 -6.63 12.19
N ILE A 25 3.31 -6.94 11.18
CA ILE A 25 3.20 -6.33 9.85
C ILE A 25 1.88 -6.71 9.18
N GLY A 26 1.49 -7.98 9.22
CA GLY A 26 0.27 -8.48 8.61
C GLY A 26 -0.98 -7.77 9.13
N PHE A 27 -1.09 -7.58 10.45
CA PHE A 27 -2.18 -6.84 11.07
C PHE A 27 -2.08 -5.34 10.79
N GLY A 28 -0.89 -4.77 10.95
CA GLY A 28 -0.64 -3.34 10.74
C GLY A 28 -1.02 -2.84 9.36
N LEU A 29 -0.69 -3.60 8.32
CA LEU A 29 -0.96 -3.24 6.94
C LEU A 29 -2.45 -3.15 6.59
N GLN A 30 -3.35 -3.69 7.41
CA GLN A 30 -4.79 -3.56 7.19
C GLN A 30 -5.30 -2.13 7.40
N ALA A 31 -4.64 -1.36 8.28
CA ALA A 31 -4.97 0.03 8.54
C ALA A 31 -4.79 0.94 7.30
N ALA A 32 -4.02 0.52 6.28
CA ALA A 32 -3.87 1.25 5.02
C ALA A 32 -5.21 1.42 4.28
N ASP A 33 -6.12 0.47 4.44
CA ASP A 33 -7.47 0.47 3.87
C ASP A 33 -8.56 0.70 4.94
N GLY A 34 -8.17 1.06 6.17
CA GLY A 34 -9.09 1.32 7.27
C GLY A 34 -9.75 0.06 7.85
N LEU A 35 -9.15 -1.11 7.61
CA LEU A 35 -9.62 -2.39 8.11
C LEU A 35 -8.95 -2.73 9.44
N THR A 36 -9.66 -3.48 10.28
CA THR A 36 -9.14 -3.99 11.55
C THR A 36 -9.27 -5.51 11.60
N PRO A 37 -8.24 -6.24 12.07
CA PRO A 37 -8.36 -7.66 12.37
C PRO A 37 -9.31 -7.92 13.55
N SER A 38 -9.92 -9.11 13.59
CA SER A 38 -10.75 -9.56 14.72
C SER A 38 -9.90 -9.97 15.93
N ASP A 39 -10.50 -9.91 17.12
CA ASP A 39 -9.90 -10.45 18.35
C ASP A 39 -9.59 -11.96 18.21
N TYR A 40 -10.42 -12.69 17.47
CA TYR A 40 -10.22 -14.11 17.20
C TYR A 40 -8.95 -14.36 16.38
N ALA A 41 -8.69 -13.56 15.34
CA ALA A 41 -7.46 -13.66 14.55
C ALA A 41 -6.21 -13.34 15.38
N ILE A 42 -6.30 -12.35 16.28
CA ILE A 42 -5.22 -12.04 17.23
C ILE A 42 -4.92 -13.25 18.11
N GLU A 43 -5.93 -13.95 18.62
CA GLU A 43 -5.72 -15.17 19.42
C GLU A 43 -5.11 -16.31 18.59
N GLN A 44 -5.63 -16.55 17.38
CA GLN A 44 -5.07 -17.58 16.49
C GLN A 44 -3.61 -17.31 16.11
N SER A 45 -3.23 -16.04 15.94
CA SER A 45 -1.83 -15.68 15.66
C SER A 45 -0.88 -16.11 16.77
N LYS A 46 -1.28 -16.06 18.05
CA LYS A 46 -0.44 -16.48 19.18
C LYS A 46 -0.16 -17.97 19.15
N GLU A 47 -1.16 -18.78 18.78
CA GLU A 47 -0.96 -20.22 18.58
C GLU A 47 0.03 -20.48 17.44
N GLN A 48 -0.10 -19.77 16.32
CA GLN A 48 0.83 -19.89 15.19
C GLN A 48 2.26 -19.46 15.57
N ILE A 49 2.42 -18.31 16.22
CA ILE A 49 3.73 -17.79 16.69
C ILE A 49 4.40 -18.76 17.66
N SER A 50 3.64 -19.46 18.50
CA SER A 50 4.16 -20.47 19.42
C SER A 50 4.45 -21.83 18.75
N GLY A 51 4.03 -22.03 17.49
CA GLY A 51 4.20 -23.28 16.75
C GLY A 51 3.16 -24.36 17.09
N LYS A 52 2.05 -24.00 17.72
CA LYS A 52 0.94 -24.91 18.00
C LYS A 52 0.01 -25.14 16.81
N ALA A 53 0.05 -24.23 15.84
CA ALA A 53 -0.70 -24.30 14.59
C ALA A 53 0.18 -23.79 13.43
N SER A 54 -0.05 -24.33 12.24
CA SER A 54 0.47 -23.82 10.98
C SER A 54 -0.37 -22.63 10.48
N TYR A 55 0.17 -21.87 9.52
CA TYR A 55 -0.60 -20.81 8.86
C TYR A 55 -1.87 -21.34 8.17
N ALA A 56 -1.80 -22.53 7.58
CA ALA A 56 -2.93 -23.17 6.90
C ALA A 56 -4.06 -23.55 7.86
N GLU A 57 -3.71 -24.07 9.05
CA GLU A 57 -4.69 -24.38 10.09
C GLU A 57 -5.35 -23.11 10.64
N VAL A 58 -4.58 -22.03 10.82
CA VAL A 58 -5.14 -20.73 11.22
C VAL A 58 -6.08 -20.18 10.14
N GLU A 59 -5.69 -20.16 8.87
CA GLU A 59 -6.57 -19.68 7.80
C GLU A 59 -7.86 -20.52 7.72
N HIS A 60 -7.77 -21.84 7.90
CA HIS A 60 -8.95 -22.71 7.92
C HIS A 60 -9.93 -22.33 9.05
N ARG A 61 -9.43 -22.19 10.28
CA ARG A 61 -10.25 -21.79 11.44
C ARG A 61 -10.88 -20.41 11.24
N LEU A 62 -10.14 -19.45 10.68
CA LEU A 62 -10.67 -18.12 10.35
C LEU A 62 -11.80 -18.20 9.32
N ARG A 63 -11.66 -19.04 8.29
CA ARG A 63 -12.74 -19.25 7.32
C ARG A 63 -13.98 -19.88 7.94
N GLU A 64 -13.81 -20.83 8.85
CA GLU A 64 -14.93 -21.41 9.59
C GLU A 64 -15.61 -20.36 10.48
N TYR A 65 -14.83 -19.59 11.23
CA TYR A 65 -15.30 -18.47 12.06
C TYR A 65 -16.18 -17.50 11.28
N HIS A 66 -15.72 -17.04 10.12
CA HIS A 66 -16.44 -16.11 9.25
C HIS A 66 -17.60 -16.73 8.46
N SER A 67 -17.69 -18.05 8.40
CA SER A 67 -18.83 -18.75 7.76
C SER A 67 -20.02 -18.93 8.71
N ALA A 68 -19.79 -18.84 10.02
CA ALA A 68 -20.77 -19.12 11.06
C ALA A 68 -21.55 -17.88 11.51
N ASP A 69 -21.03 -16.67 11.30
CA ASP A 69 -21.61 -15.43 11.82
C ASP A 69 -21.56 -14.27 10.80
N SER A 70 -22.62 -13.45 10.72
CA SER A 70 -22.74 -12.39 9.70
C SER A 70 -22.20 -11.04 10.13
N GLU A 71 -22.06 -10.78 11.44
CA GLU A 71 -21.48 -9.53 11.96
C GLU A 71 -19.95 -9.51 11.80
N GLU A 72 -19.29 -10.66 11.87
CA GLU A 72 -17.83 -10.79 11.74
C GLU A 72 -17.33 -10.67 10.29
N ALA A 73 -18.24 -10.67 9.30
CA ALA A 73 -17.89 -10.57 7.89
C ALA A 73 -17.06 -9.31 7.55
N GLU A 74 -17.13 -8.26 8.38
CA GLU A 74 -16.32 -7.04 8.22
C GLU A 74 -14.83 -7.27 8.46
N HIS A 75 -14.45 -8.23 9.31
CA HIS A 75 -13.05 -8.56 9.62
C HIS A 75 -12.47 -9.64 8.70
N PHE A 76 -13.31 -10.33 7.90
CA PHE A 76 -12.89 -11.45 7.06
C PHE A 76 -11.68 -11.13 6.17
N GLU A 77 -11.72 -9.99 5.49
CA GLU A 77 -10.60 -9.57 4.65
C GLU A 77 -9.34 -9.32 5.47
N ALA A 78 -9.45 -8.58 6.56
CA ALA A 78 -8.31 -8.25 7.42
C ALA A 78 -7.65 -9.52 7.95
N ASP A 79 -8.43 -10.45 8.51
CA ASP A 79 -7.95 -11.67 9.13
C ASP A 79 -7.22 -12.59 8.15
N ILE A 80 -7.85 -12.85 7.00
CA ILE A 80 -7.30 -13.75 5.98
C ILE A 80 -6.06 -13.13 5.33
N VAL A 81 -6.12 -11.84 4.96
CA VAL A 81 -4.99 -11.15 4.33
C VAL A 81 -3.83 -11.01 5.32
N SER A 82 -4.07 -10.74 6.61
CA SER A 82 -3.00 -10.65 7.62
C SER A 82 -2.28 -11.99 7.79
N THR A 83 -3.04 -13.09 7.82
CA THR A 83 -2.48 -14.45 7.86
C THR A 83 -1.58 -14.72 6.66
N ARG A 84 -2.04 -14.34 5.46
CA ARG A 84 -1.31 -14.54 4.20
C ARG A 84 -0.09 -13.66 4.05
N ILE A 85 -0.16 -12.40 4.51
CA ILE A 85 1.02 -11.54 4.61
C ILE A 85 2.04 -12.18 5.55
N SER A 86 1.61 -12.58 6.75
CA SER A 86 2.51 -13.15 7.76
C SER A 86 3.23 -14.40 7.24
N SER A 87 2.48 -15.30 6.59
CA SER A 87 3.02 -16.50 5.93
C SER A 87 3.98 -16.15 4.79
N LEU A 88 3.58 -15.25 3.88
CA LEU A 88 4.41 -14.88 2.73
C LEU A 88 5.72 -14.21 3.16
N LEU A 89 5.74 -13.48 4.27
CA LEU A 89 6.95 -12.86 4.80
C LEU A 89 7.92 -13.85 5.44
N GLN A 90 7.58 -15.13 5.57
CA GLN A 90 8.54 -16.18 5.99
C GLN A 90 9.36 -16.76 4.82
N THR A 91 8.95 -16.52 3.56
CA THR A 91 9.71 -17.05 2.41
C THR A 91 10.93 -16.19 2.09
N GLU A 92 11.99 -16.85 1.60
CA GLU A 92 13.15 -16.18 1.01
C GLU A 92 13.02 -16.05 -0.52
N SER A 93 11.99 -16.66 -1.12
CA SER A 93 11.78 -16.67 -2.57
C SER A 93 11.27 -15.33 -3.06
N PHE A 94 12.10 -14.59 -3.81
CA PHE A 94 11.70 -13.35 -4.45
C PHE A 94 12.37 -13.15 -5.81
N VAL A 95 11.60 -12.61 -6.76
CA VAL A 95 12.09 -12.21 -8.08
C VAL A 95 11.70 -10.76 -8.34
N LEU A 96 12.68 -9.93 -8.70
CA LEU A 96 12.43 -8.57 -9.17
C LEU A 96 11.84 -8.60 -10.59
N ALA A 97 10.54 -8.89 -10.72
CA ALA A 97 9.83 -8.85 -11.99
C ALA A 97 8.31 -8.62 -11.80
N PRO A 98 7.59 -8.06 -12.79
CA PRO A 98 6.14 -7.84 -12.71
C PRO A 98 5.30 -9.07 -12.34
N PRO A 99 5.64 -10.31 -12.76
CA PRO A 99 4.95 -11.51 -12.29
C PRO A 99 4.93 -11.67 -10.76
N MET A 100 5.96 -11.19 -10.04
CA MET A 100 6.00 -11.24 -8.58
C MET A 100 4.88 -10.41 -7.95
N LEU A 101 4.57 -9.24 -8.51
CA LEU A 101 3.44 -8.42 -8.03
C LEU A 101 2.11 -9.16 -8.19
N ARG A 102 1.88 -9.81 -9.34
CA ARG A 102 0.66 -10.61 -9.56
C ARG A 102 0.56 -11.78 -8.61
N GLN A 103 1.68 -12.44 -8.33
CA GLN A 103 1.74 -13.57 -7.41
C GLN A 103 1.45 -13.13 -5.99
N ILE A 104 2.06 -12.04 -5.51
CA ILE A 104 1.78 -11.46 -4.19
C ILE A 104 0.29 -11.11 -4.11
N HIS A 105 -0.24 -10.34 -5.06
CA HIS A 105 -1.64 -9.96 -5.05
C HIS A 105 -2.58 -11.18 -5.06
N ARG A 106 -2.28 -12.21 -5.87
CA ARG A 106 -3.09 -13.44 -5.88
C ARG A 106 -3.04 -14.14 -4.54
N HIS A 107 -1.85 -14.34 -3.99
CA HIS A 107 -1.66 -14.98 -2.69
C HIS A 107 -2.44 -14.28 -1.59
N LEU A 108 -2.40 -12.95 -1.55
CA LEU A 108 -3.11 -12.16 -0.55
C LEU A 108 -4.63 -12.27 -0.69
N PHE A 109 -5.17 -12.14 -1.92
CA PHE A 109 -6.59 -11.83 -2.10
C PHE A 109 -7.45 -12.95 -2.70
N ASP A 110 -6.87 -14.12 -3.06
CA ASP A 110 -7.64 -15.21 -3.65
C ASP A 110 -8.70 -15.78 -2.70
N GLY A 111 -9.96 -15.81 -3.13
CA GLY A 111 -11.10 -16.16 -2.28
C GLY A 111 -11.43 -15.15 -1.17
N VAL A 112 -10.73 -14.00 -1.11
CA VAL A 112 -11.10 -12.84 -0.30
C VAL A 112 -11.96 -11.90 -1.14
N PHE A 113 -11.43 -11.49 -2.30
CA PHE A 113 -12.24 -10.87 -3.34
C PHE A 113 -12.91 -11.97 -4.18
N LYS A 114 -14.23 -11.91 -4.32
CA LYS A 114 -15.02 -12.90 -5.09
C LYS A 114 -14.97 -12.65 -6.61
N ASN A 115 -13.86 -12.09 -7.12
CA ASN A 115 -13.77 -11.61 -8.49
C ASN A 115 -12.59 -12.23 -9.24
N ASP A 116 -12.78 -12.45 -10.54
CA ASP A 116 -11.80 -13.11 -11.42
C ASP A 116 -10.56 -12.24 -11.73
N TRP A 117 -10.55 -10.96 -11.33
CA TRP A 117 -9.42 -10.05 -11.55
C TRP A 117 -8.30 -10.21 -10.52
N VAL A 118 -8.43 -11.08 -9.51
CA VAL A 118 -7.40 -11.30 -8.50
C VAL A 118 -6.09 -11.80 -9.13
N GLY A 119 -5.03 -11.02 -8.92
CA GLY A 119 -3.71 -11.27 -9.52
C GLY A 119 -3.63 -10.94 -11.01
N GLN A 120 -4.57 -10.16 -11.53
CA GLN A 120 -4.58 -9.65 -12.91
C GLN A 120 -4.49 -8.13 -12.92
N TRP A 121 -3.86 -7.59 -13.96
CA TRP A 121 -3.88 -6.14 -14.19
C TRP A 121 -5.30 -5.67 -14.45
N ARG A 122 -5.66 -4.52 -13.88
CA ARG A 122 -6.96 -3.90 -14.14
C ARG A 122 -7.12 -3.59 -15.63
N GLN A 123 -8.36 -3.71 -16.11
CA GLN A 123 -8.73 -3.46 -17.51
C GLN A 123 -9.54 -2.17 -17.67
N VAL A 124 -9.51 -1.31 -16.65
CA VAL A 124 -10.23 -0.03 -16.61
C VAL A 124 -9.35 1.04 -15.96
N ASN A 125 -9.56 2.29 -16.34
CA ASN A 125 -8.94 3.43 -15.64
C ASN A 125 -9.63 3.63 -14.28
N LEU A 126 -8.86 4.08 -13.29
CA LEU A 126 -9.34 4.34 -11.94
C LEU A 126 -9.07 5.78 -11.55
N THR A 127 -9.95 6.29 -10.69
CA THR A 127 -9.76 7.52 -9.93
C THR A 127 -10.10 7.17 -8.49
N LYS A 128 -9.25 7.56 -7.55
CA LYS A 128 -9.44 7.32 -6.13
C LYS A 128 -9.23 8.62 -5.36
N LYS A 129 -10.24 9.00 -4.58
CA LYS A 129 -10.14 10.15 -3.68
C LYS A 129 -9.12 9.83 -2.59
N GLU A 130 -8.12 10.67 -2.44
CA GLU A 130 -7.09 10.53 -1.42
C GLU A 130 -7.29 11.58 -0.32
N PRO A 131 -7.51 11.18 0.94
CA PRO A 131 -7.76 12.13 2.03
C PRO A 131 -6.64 13.14 2.24
N VAL A 132 -5.38 12.73 2.07
CA VAL A 132 -4.21 13.62 2.20
C VAL A 132 -4.14 14.67 1.08
N LEU A 133 -4.89 14.47 -0.02
CA LEU A 133 -5.09 15.43 -1.10
C LEU A 133 -6.50 16.06 -1.05
N GLN A 134 -7.15 16.04 0.12
CA GLN A 134 -8.49 16.61 0.32
C GLN A 134 -9.58 16.06 -0.62
N GLY A 135 -9.41 14.82 -1.06
CA GLY A 135 -10.34 14.14 -1.95
C GLY A 135 -9.97 14.20 -3.42
N ASP A 136 -8.89 14.88 -3.80
CA ASP A 136 -8.29 14.76 -5.13
C ASP A 136 -7.60 13.40 -5.30
N SER A 137 -7.21 13.10 -6.54
CA SER A 137 -6.67 11.80 -6.92
C SER A 137 -5.29 11.92 -7.52
N VAL A 138 -4.44 10.93 -7.22
CA VAL A 138 -3.22 10.70 -8.00
C VAL A 138 -3.60 10.27 -9.41
N SER A 139 -2.86 10.77 -10.41
CA SER A 139 -3.02 10.28 -11.78
C SER A 139 -2.31 8.94 -11.92
N TYR A 140 -3.08 7.86 -12.10
CA TYR A 140 -2.56 6.51 -12.28
C TYR A 140 -2.31 6.19 -13.76
N ALA A 141 -1.54 5.13 -14.03
CA ALA A 141 -1.27 4.68 -15.40
C ALA A 141 -2.56 4.39 -16.21
N PRO A 142 -2.61 4.68 -17.52
CA PRO A 142 -3.66 4.14 -18.38
C PRO A 142 -3.64 2.60 -18.35
N PHE A 143 -4.80 1.96 -18.20
CA PHE A 143 -4.85 0.52 -17.95
C PHE A 143 -4.17 -0.33 -19.03
N HIS A 144 -4.21 0.13 -20.28
CA HIS A 144 -3.62 -0.54 -21.44
C HIS A 144 -2.09 -0.42 -21.53
N LEU A 145 -1.47 0.37 -20.64
CA LEU A 145 -0.01 0.55 -20.57
C LEU A 145 0.61 -0.06 -19.29
N ILE A 146 -0.19 -0.70 -18.42
CA ILE A 146 0.29 -1.20 -17.13
C ILE A 146 1.46 -2.18 -17.33
N GLY A 147 1.35 -3.09 -18.29
CA GLY A 147 2.41 -4.07 -18.57
C GLY A 147 3.71 -3.39 -19.00
N GLU A 148 3.62 -2.50 -19.99
CA GLU A 148 4.76 -1.78 -20.56
C GLU A 148 5.44 -0.87 -19.53
N MET A 149 4.67 -0.16 -18.70
CA MET A 149 5.21 0.72 -17.65
C MET A 149 5.91 -0.09 -16.56
N LEU A 150 5.33 -1.22 -16.13
CA LEU A 150 6.00 -2.11 -15.17
C LEU A 150 7.28 -2.70 -15.76
N ASP A 151 7.26 -3.18 -17.01
CA ASP A 151 8.46 -3.71 -17.66
C ASP A 151 9.56 -2.65 -17.76
N TYR A 152 9.20 -1.41 -18.07
CA TYR A 152 10.13 -0.28 -18.09
C TYR A 152 10.72 -0.01 -16.70
N ASP A 153 9.88 0.19 -15.68
CA ASP A 153 10.34 0.54 -14.33
C ASP A 153 11.19 -0.56 -13.69
N PHE A 154 10.79 -1.83 -13.83
CA PHE A 154 11.59 -2.97 -13.36
C PHE A 154 12.91 -3.09 -14.15
N GLY A 155 12.89 -2.78 -15.45
CA GLY A 155 14.09 -2.74 -16.28
C GLY A 155 15.08 -1.65 -15.82
N GLN A 156 14.58 -0.45 -15.53
CA GLN A 156 15.38 0.63 -14.97
C GLN A 156 16.00 0.23 -13.63
N GLU A 157 15.21 -0.36 -12.73
CA GLU A 157 15.70 -0.77 -11.41
C GLU A 157 16.78 -1.85 -11.51
N LYS A 158 16.59 -2.87 -12.35
CA LYS A 158 17.64 -3.86 -12.66
C LYS A 158 18.91 -3.21 -13.21
N GLY A 159 18.76 -2.20 -14.07
CA GLY A 159 19.88 -1.42 -14.57
C GLY A 159 20.63 -0.68 -13.46
N ARG A 160 19.90 -0.10 -12.48
CA ARG A 160 20.51 0.56 -11.30
C ARG A 160 21.23 -0.42 -10.39
N GLN A 161 20.71 -1.65 -10.22
CA GLN A 161 21.33 -2.66 -9.38
C GLN A 161 22.78 -2.99 -9.77
N ALA A 162 23.14 -2.86 -11.05
CA ALA A 162 24.52 -3.04 -11.51
C ALA A 162 25.50 -2.04 -10.86
N LYS A 163 25.01 -0.89 -10.37
CA LYS A 163 25.80 0.14 -9.69
C LYS A 163 25.70 0.08 -8.17
N TYR A 164 24.75 -0.66 -7.60
CA TYR A 164 24.55 -0.74 -6.15
C TYR A 164 25.79 -1.16 -5.35
N PRO A 165 26.66 -2.07 -5.84
CA PRO A 165 27.91 -2.38 -5.13
C PRO A 165 28.90 -1.20 -4.99
N GLN A 166 28.68 -0.09 -5.71
CA GLN A 166 29.60 1.05 -5.80
C GLN A 166 29.09 2.30 -5.06
N ILE A 167 27.89 2.26 -4.50
CA ILE A 167 27.23 3.42 -3.87
C ILE A 167 26.83 3.13 -2.42
N GLY A 168 26.50 4.18 -1.67
CA GLY A 168 26.17 4.07 -0.25
C GLY A 168 24.78 3.46 0.00
N ARG A 169 24.58 2.86 1.18
CA ARG A 169 23.30 2.23 1.57
C ARG A 169 22.10 3.19 1.51
N HIS A 170 22.27 4.47 1.88
CA HIS A 170 21.21 5.48 1.77
C HIS A 170 20.83 5.77 0.32
N GLU A 171 21.79 5.75 -0.60
CA GLU A 171 21.54 5.98 -2.03
C GLU A 171 20.81 4.79 -2.67
N ILE A 172 21.18 3.56 -2.29
CA ILE A 172 20.45 2.34 -2.65
C ILE A 172 19.01 2.40 -2.11
N ALA A 173 18.85 2.75 -0.83
CA ALA A 173 17.54 2.86 -0.20
C ALA A 173 16.65 3.89 -0.91
N SER A 174 17.19 5.08 -1.21
CA SER A 174 16.50 6.13 -1.95
C SER A 174 16.08 5.66 -3.34
N SER A 175 16.98 4.97 -4.07
CA SER A 175 16.67 4.40 -5.39
C SER A 175 15.56 3.35 -5.32
N ALA A 176 15.63 2.44 -4.34
CA ALA A 176 14.64 1.40 -4.14
C ALA A 176 13.26 1.97 -3.77
N PHE A 177 13.20 2.96 -2.87
CA PHE A 177 11.95 3.62 -2.49
C PHE A 177 11.34 4.42 -3.64
N GLY A 178 12.15 5.09 -4.47
CA GLY A 178 11.68 5.72 -5.70
C GLY A 178 11.06 4.72 -6.67
N PHE A 179 11.69 3.55 -6.85
CA PHE A 179 11.13 2.46 -7.66
C PHE A 179 9.82 1.91 -7.07
N ILE A 180 9.76 1.65 -5.76
CA ILE A 180 8.54 1.19 -5.06
C ILE A 180 7.40 2.20 -5.24
N SER A 181 7.72 3.50 -5.15
CA SER A 181 6.77 4.58 -5.36
C SER A 181 6.19 4.58 -6.78
N GLY A 182 7.05 4.43 -7.80
CA GLY A 182 6.61 4.30 -9.20
C GLY A 182 5.70 3.09 -9.42
N VAL A 183 6.04 1.92 -8.86
CA VAL A 183 5.18 0.73 -8.90
C VAL A 183 3.79 1.00 -8.29
N TRP A 184 3.74 1.71 -7.17
CA TRP A 184 2.46 2.09 -6.55
C TRP A 184 1.65 3.05 -7.42
N GLN A 185 2.31 4.04 -8.04
CA GLN A 185 1.67 5.03 -8.91
C GLN A 185 1.09 4.44 -10.19
N ILE A 186 1.70 3.39 -10.74
CA ILE A 186 1.09 2.63 -11.87
C ILE A 186 -0.28 2.08 -11.46
N HIS A 187 -0.44 1.73 -10.17
CA HIS A 187 -1.69 1.26 -9.56
C HIS A 187 -2.30 0.07 -10.34
N PRO A 188 -1.57 -1.05 -10.47
CA PRO A 188 -1.87 -2.05 -11.49
C PRO A 188 -3.11 -2.91 -11.22
N PHE A 189 -3.61 -2.97 -9.99
CA PHE A 189 -4.76 -3.81 -9.61
C PHE A 189 -6.03 -2.98 -9.37
N ARG A 190 -7.20 -3.66 -9.33
CA ARG A 190 -8.48 -3.00 -9.06
C ARG A 190 -8.65 -2.54 -7.62
N GLU A 191 -8.04 -3.27 -6.69
CA GLU A 191 -8.01 -3.05 -5.24
C GLU A 191 -6.70 -3.67 -4.69
N GLY A 192 -6.34 -3.43 -3.42
CA GLY A 192 -5.21 -4.11 -2.78
C GLY A 192 -3.81 -3.64 -3.20
N ASN A 193 -3.71 -2.52 -3.92
CA ASN A 193 -2.42 -1.99 -4.43
C ASN A 193 -1.43 -1.65 -3.31
N THR A 194 -1.87 -0.98 -2.24
CA THR A 194 -0.98 -0.57 -1.15
C THR A 194 -0.41 -1.77 -0.39
N ARG A 195 -1.27 -2.72 0.02
CA ARG A 195 -0.84 -3.94 0.72
C ARG A 195 0.08 -4.81 -0.15
N THR A 196 -0.26 -4.98 -1.43
CA THR A 196 0.62 -5.68 -2.39
C THR A 196 1.98 -5.01 -2.51
N THR A 197 2.00 -3.67 -2.63
CA THR A 197 3.24 -2.90 -2.79
C THR A 197 4.09 -2.93 -1.51
N ALA A 198 3.47 -2.86 -0.33
CA ALA A 198 4.18 -2.96 0.94
C ALA A 198 4.86 -4.33 1.10
N VAL A 199 4.15 -5.42 0.81
CA VAL A 199 4.74 -6.77 0.87
C VAL A 199 5.86 -6.93 -0.16
N PHE A 200 5.65 -6.45 -1.38
CA PHE A 200 6.68 -6.44 -2.41
C PHE A 200 7.92 -5.64 -1.97
N ALA A 201 7.73 -4.46 -1.38
CA ALA A 201 8.80 -3.62 -0.86
C ALA A 201 9.61 -4.34 0.23
N ILE A 202 8.94 -4.99 1.18
CA ILE A 202 9.60 -5.74 2.25
C ILE A 202 10.47 -6.86 1.68
N LEU A 203 9.92 -7.67 0.77
CA LEU A 203 10.67 -8.76 0.15
C LEU A 203 11.82 -8.23 -0.72
N TYR A 204 11.60 -7.14 -1.45
CA TYR A 204 12.62 -6.53 -2.28
C TYR A 204 13.78 -5.96 -1.47
N LEU A 205 13.48 -5.21 -0.41
CA LEU A 205 14.48 -4.61 0.47
C LEU A 205 15.30 -5.68 1.21
N ARG A 206 14.69 -6.80 1.59
CA ARG A 206 15.42 -7.98 2.11
C ARG A 206 16.36 -8.57 1.07
N GLN A 207 15.93 -8.70 -0.20
CA GLN A 207 16.81 -9.14 -1.29
C GLN A 207 18.01 -8.21 -1.49
N LEU A 208 17.84 -6.90 -1.29
CA LEU A 208 18.93 -5.92 -1.29
C LEU A 208 19.81 -5.94 -0.03
N GLY A 209 19.55 -6.88 0.90
CA GLY A 209 20.31 -7.06 2.14
C GLY A 209 20.01 -6.02 3.22
N PHE A 210 18.88 -5.30 3.15
CA PHE A 210 18.46 -4.46 4.27
C PHE A 210 17.87 -5.31 5.40
N ILE A 211 18.23 -4.97 6.63
CA ILE A 211 17.49 -5.37 7.82
C ILE A 211 16.37 -4.35 8.00
N ILE A 212 15.13 -4.80 7.87
CA ILE A 212 13.96 -3.93 7.93
C ILE A 212 13.47 -3.87 9.37
N GLY A 213 13.32 -2.67 9.90
CA GLY A 213 12.62 -2.46 11.17
C GLY A 213 11.16 -2.90 11.02
N ASN A 214 10.66 -3.71 11.95
CA ASN A 214 9.29 -4.22 11.84
C ASN A 214 8.24 -3.13 12.07
N GLU A 215 8.58 -2.16 12.93
CA GLU A 215 7.64 -1.16 13.43
C GLU A 215 7.03 -0.27 12.33
N PRO A 216 7.75 0.24 11.33
CA PRO A 216 7.13 1.17 10.36
C PRO A 216 6.05 0.55 9.48
N PHE A 217 6.22 -0.71 9.04
CA PHE A 217 5.18 -1.39 8.26
C PHE A 217 4.02 -1.91 9.14
N ALA A 218 4.28 -2.17 10.42
CA ALA A 218 3.27 -2.62 11.38
C ALA A 218 2.43 -1.46 11.97
N SER A 219 3.05 -0.32 12.26
CA SER A 219 2.42 0.77 13.01
C SER A 219 2.07 1.98 12.14
N ASN A 220 2.69 2.12 10.96
CA ASN A 220 2.58 3.33 10.14
C ASN A 220 2.09 3.05 8.70
N ALA A 221 1.23 2.03 8.52
CA ALA A 221 0.69 1.67 7.20
C ALA A 221 -0.09 2.83 6.52
N GLN A 222 -0.87 3.59 7.29
CA GLN A 222 -1.57 4.79 6.78
C GLN A 222 -0.57 5.88 6.36
N TYR A 223 0.47 6.13 7.18
CA TYR A 223 1.53 7.06 6.83
C TYR A 223 2.23 6.65 5.53
N PHE A 224 2.58 5.36 5.38
CA PHE A 224 3.21 4.84 4.18
C PHE A 224 2.34 5.09 2.94
N ARG A 225 1.03 4.81 3.03
CA ARG A 225 0.08 5.09 1.95
C ARG A 225 0.05 6.58 1.60
N ASP A 226 -0.13 7.44 2.60
CA ASP A 226 -0.27 8.88 2.38
C ASP A 226 1.06 9.49 1.87
N ALA A 227 2.21 8.96 2.30
CA ALA A 227 3.52 9.33 1.78
C ALA A 227 3.70 8.96 0.30
N LEU A 228 3.21 7.78 -0.12
CA LEU A 228 3.20 7.39 -1.54
C LEU A 228 2.28 8.30 -2.37
N VAL A 229 1.15 8.72 -1.81
CA VAL A 229 0.24 9.68 -2.47
C VAL A 229 0.95 11.02 -2.71
N LEU A 230 1.55 11.60 -1.67
CA LEU A 230 2.26 12.89 -1.74
C LEU A 230 3.48 12.82 -2.67
N ASP A 231 4.19 11.69 -2.68
CA ASP A 231 5.33 11.47 -3.58
C ASP A 231 4.89 11.36 -5.06
N ASN A 232 3.62 11.05 -5.35
CA ASN A 232 3.13 10.78 -6.71
C ASN A 232 2.08 11.76 -7.26
N THR A 233 1.54 12.66 -6.45
CA THR A 233 0.65 13.71 -6.98
C THR A 233 1.38 14.60 -7.99
N PHE A 234 0.65 15.12 -8.98
CA PHE A 234 1.16 16.13 -9.92
C PHE A 234 0.78 17.55 -9.48
N ASP A 235 -0.07 17.68 -8.47
CA ASP A 235 -0.42 18.97 -7.88
C ASP A 235 0.80 19.54 -7.14
N PRO A 236 1.36 20.68 -7.57
CA PRO A 236 2.54 21.27 -6.94
C PRO A 236 2.28 21.74 -5.51
N ASP A 237 1.04 22.01 -5.12
CA ASP A 237 0.70 22.49 -3.77
C ASP A 237 0.75 21.33 -2.75
N PHE A 238 0.54 20.10 -3.21
CA PHE A 238 0.59 18.89 -2.37
C PHE A 238 1.83 18.02 -2.59
N LYS A 239 2.57 18.20 -3.69
CA LYS A 239 3.72 17.35 -4.02
C LYS A 239 4.82 17.46 -2.96
N ASP A 240 4.98 16.40 -2.17
CA ASP A 240 6.05 16.33 -1.17
C ASP A 240 6.65 14.91 -1.08
N PRO A 241 7.92 14.73 -1.51
CA PRO A 241 8.63 13.47 -1.37
C PRO A 241 9.25 13.24 0.02
N ALA A 242 9.24 14.24 0.91
CA ALA A 242 9.88 14.15 2.23
C ALA A 242 9.26 13.11 3.17
N PRO A 243 7.93 12.92 3.23
CA PRO A 243 7.32 11.87 4.05
C PRO A 243 7.82 10.47 3.69
N LEU A 244 7.91 10.15 2.39
CA LEU A 244 8.39 8.83 1.97
C LEU A 244 9.86 8.60 2.37
N ARG A 245 10.69 9.65 2.30
CA ARG A 245 12.07 9.60 2.83
C ARG A 245 12.10 9.39 4.35
N ARG A 246 11.24 10.04 5.13
CA ARG A 246 11.17 9.81 6.59
C ARG A 246 10.79 8.37 6.92
N PHE A 247 9.82 7.81 6.18
CA PHE A 247 9.46 6.40 6.32
C PHE A 247 10.65 5.49 6.01
N MET A 248 11.38 5.75 4.92
CA MET A 248 12.60 5.02 4.57
C MET A 248 13.66 5.07 5.68
N GLU A 249 13.94 6.26 6.23
CA GLU A 249 14.92 6.45 7.31
C GLU A 249 14.55 5.66 8.56
N LYS A 250 13.27 5.69 8.96
CA LYS A 250 12.79 4.91 10.11
C LYS A 250 12.84 3.41 9.83
N ALA A 251 12.40 2.98 8.64
CA ALA A 251 12.32 1.57 8.26
C ALA A 251 13.67 0.88 8.08
N LEU A 252 14.68 1.60 7.57
CA LEU A 252 15.94 0.98 7.14
C LEU A 252 17.15 1.37 7.99
N PHE A 253 17.10 2.50 8.69
CA PHE A 253 18.26 3.05 9.40
C PHE A 253 17.99 3.30 10.89
N ASN A 254 16.89 2.76 11.44
CA ASN A 254 16.50 2.88 12.84
C ASN A 254 16.51 4.33 13.33
N SER A 255 16.11 5.25 12.45
CA SER A 255 16.06 6.67 12.74
C SER A 255 15.01 6.97 13.83
N PRO A 256 15.29 7.84 14.81
CA PRO A 256 14.34 8.19 15.87
C PRO A 256 13.25 9.16 15.39
N ILE A 257 13.07 9.33 14.08
CA ILE A 257 12.05 10.20 13.50
C ILE A 257 10.66 9.66 13.88
N GLU A 258 9.79 10.55 14.35
CA GLU A 258 8.38 10.25 14.54
C GLU A 258 7.62 10.41 13.23
N LEU A 259 6.73 9.45 12.95
CA LEU A 259 5.89 9.43 11.74
C LEU A 259 4.47 9.87 12.13
N GLU A 260 4.32 11.19 12.28
CA GLU A 260 3.04 11.83 12.62
C GLU A 260 2.01 11.69 11.50
N ASN A 261 0.72 11.79 11.84
CA ASN A 261 -0.35 11.72 10.86
C ASN A 261 -0.23 12.86 9.83
N LEU A 262 0.00 12.51 8.56
CA LEU A 262 0.18 13.48 7.48
C LEU A 262 -1.10 14.26 7.18
N ARG A 263 -2.27 13.66 7.39
CA ARG A 263 -3.54 14.33 7.08
C ARG A 263 -3.70 15.58 7.92
N ASP A 264 -3.41 15.50 9.22
CA ASP A 264 -3.53 16.62 10.14
C ASP A 264 -2.59 17.78 9.75
N SER A 265 -1.36 17.47 9.33
CA SER A 265 -0.38 18.50 8.95
C SER A 265 -0.76 19.23 7.66
N TYR A 266 -1.23 18.54 6.61
CA TYR A 266 -1.59 19.20 5.35
C TYR A 266 -2.97 19.86 5.40
N PHE A 267 -3.89 19.37 6.25
CA PHE A 267 -5.14 20.09 6.54
C PHE A 267 -4.89 21.39 7.34
N ALA A 268 -3.91 21.39 8.26
CA ALA A 268 -3.58 22.57 9.06
C ALA A 268 -2.91 23.71 8.27
N VAL A 269 -2.07 23.38 7.28
CA VAL A 269 -1.36 24.40 6.48
C VAL A 269 -2.33 25.26 5.65
N GLN A 270 -3.42 24.69 5.12
CA GLN A 270 -4.37 25.45 4.32
C GLN A 270 -5.41 26.25 5.12
N SER A 271 -5.76 25.85 6.35
CA SER A 271 -6.62 26.68 7.20
C SER A 271 -5.97 28.02 7.58
N THR A 272 -4.65 28.11 7.44
CA THR A 272 -3.88 29.35 7.60
C THR A 272 -3.65 30.13 6.30
N GLN A 273 -4.01 29.55 5.14
CA GLN A 273 -3.86 30.15 3.80
C GLN A 273 -5.19 30.55 3.15
N SER A 274 -6.34 30.33 3.80
CA SER A 274 -7.61 30.88 3.32
C SER A 274 -7.64 32.41 3.55
N ASP A 275 -7.36 33.17 2.49
CA ASP A 275 -7.63 34.61 2.48
C ASP A 275 -9.13 34.86 2.76
N PRO A 276 -9.48 35.90 3.54
CA PRO A 276 -10.88 36.24 3.76
C PRO A 276 -11.54 36.53 2.41
N LEU A 277 -12.74 35.97 2.19
CA LEU A 277 -13.58 36.24 1.03
C LEU A 277 -13.67 37.77 0.83
N PRO A 278 -13.44 38.29 -0.39
CA PRO A 278 -13.61 39.71 -0.65
C PRO A 278 -15.07 40.09 -0.35
N GLU A 279 -15.27 41.18 0.38
CA GLU A 279 -16.61 41.68 0.67
C GLU A 279 -17.36 41.96 -0.64
N PRO A 280 -18.68 41.69 -0.69
CA PRO A 280 -19.46 41.92 -1.89
C PRO A 280 -19.42 43.40 -2.27
N ASP A 281 -19.06 43.66 -3.54
CA ASP A 281 -19.00 44.98 -4.13
C ASP A 281 -20.39 45.66 -4.06
N PRO A 282 -20.53 46.81 -3.38
CA PRO A 282 -21.81 47.49 -3.23
C PRO A 282 -22.30 48.19 -4.51
N SER A 283 -21.64 48.01 -5.66
CA SER A 283 -21.94 48.77 -6.89
C SER A 283 -22.78 48.06 -7.96
N VAL A 284 -23.36 46.88 -7.69
CA VAL A 284 -24.27 46.23 -8.66
C VAL A 284 -25.73 46.50 -8.29
N ASP A 285 -26.20 47.69 -8.67
CA ASP A 285 -27.62 48.03 -8.68
C ASP A 285 -28.33 47.44 -9.92
N ASN A 286 -29.52 46.90 -9.66
CA ASN A 286 -30.56 46.45 -10.58
C ASN A 286 -30.79 47.39 -11.77
N GLU A 287 -30.72 46.89 -13.02
CA GLU A 287 -31.66 47.25 -14.10
C GLU A 287 -31.69 46.16 -15.19
N THR A 288 -32.82 45.47 -15.32
CA THR A 288 -33.50 45.25 -16.61
C THR A 288 -34.86 44.62 -16.37
N SER A 289 -35.89 45.49 -16.36
CA SER A 289 -37.28 45.13 -16.57
C SER A 289 -37.75 45.70 -17.91
N ALA A 290 -38.75 45.01 -18.47
CA ALA A 290 -39.51 45.24 -19.70
C ALA A 290 -38.92 44.58 -20.97
N GLY A 291 -39.61 43.67 -21.66
CA GLY A 291 -41.01 43.24 -21.62
C GLY A 291 -41.53 43.03 -23.05
N ILE A 292 -42.72 42.41 -23.18
CA ILE A 292 -43.55 42.15 -24.39
C ILE A 292 -43.45 40.68 -24.88
N ALA A 293 -44.52 39.92 -25.07
CA ALA A 293 -45.96 40.07 -24.78
C ALA A 293 -46.67 38.72 -24.99
N THR A 294 -47.82 38.57 -24.33
CA THR A 294 -48.88 37.61 -24.66
C THR A 294 -49.91 38.28 -25.57
N HIS A 295 -50.31 37.62 -26.65
CA HIS A 295 -51.58 37.91 -27.35
C HIS A 295 -52.10 36.71 -28.15
N GLU A 296 -53.26 36.20 -27.73
CA GLU A 296 -54.36 35.57 -28.48
C GLU A 296 -55.64 36.13 -27.77
N LEU A 297 -56.80 36.45 -28.35
CA LEU A 297 -57.45 36.48 -29.67
C LEU A 297 -58.66 37.44 -29.54
N ASN A 298 -59.01 38.15 -30.63
CA ASN A 298 -60.12 39.12 -30.81
C ASN A 298 -60.04 40.49 -30.09
#